data_AF-A0A950Y7G4-F1
#
_entry.id   AF-A0A950Y7G4-F1
#
_cell.length_a   1.000
_cell.length_b   1.000
_cell.length_c   1.000
_cell.angle_alpha   90.00
_cell.angle_beta   90.00
_cell.angle_gamma   90.00
#
_symmetry.space_group_name_H-M   'P 1'
#
loop_
_entity.id
_entity.type
_entity.pdbx_description
1 polymer ?
#
loop_
_entity_poly.entity_id
_entity_poly.type
_entity_poly.pdbx_seq_one_letter_code
_entity_poly.pdbx_strand_id
1 'polypeptide(L)' 'TEPLTPEDIAAAVEWATSQPEHVNVNVIELMPVVQSFGALPVDRPGSP' A
#
# COMPACT_ATOMS: atom_id res chain seq x y z
N THR A 1 -3.76 -14.84 5.98
CA THR A 1 -3.58 -13.50 5.39
C THR A 1 -3.40 -12.53 6.55
N GLU A 2 -2.43 -11.63 6.47
CA GLU A 2 -2.18 -10.61 7.50
C GLU A 2 -2.40 -9.24 6.84
N PRO A 3 -3.58 -8.61 7.00
CA PRO A 3 -3.86 -7.30 6.43
C PRO A 3 -3.22 -6.19 7.27
N LEU A 4 -3.09 -5.00 6.69
CA LEU A 4 -2.75 -3.82 7.47
C LEU A 4 -3.85 -3.51 8.50
N THR A 5 -3.41 -3.11 9.68
CA THR A 5 -4.25 -2.67 10.80
C THR A 5 -4.32 -1.13 10.85
N PRO A 6 -5.29 -0.56 11.57
CA PRO A 6 -5.30 0.88 11.86
C PRO A 6 -4.01 1.37 12.51
N GLU A 7 -3.41 0.56 13.38
CA GLU A 7 -2.16 0.85 14.08
C GLU A 7 -0.97 0.98 13.11
N ASP A 8 -0.91 0.13 12.07
CA ASP A 8 0.14 0.23 11.04
C ASP A 8 0.07 1.56 10.28
N ILE A 9 -1.14 2.03 9.99
CA ILE A 9 -1.35 3.31 9.31
C ILE A 9 -1.02 4.49 10.24
N ALA A 10 -1.40 4.42 11.52
CA ALA A 10 -1.06 5.44 12.50
C ALA A 10 0.47 5.59 12.65
N ALA A 11 1.19 4.47 12.71
CA ALA A 11 2.66 4.47 12.77
C ALA A 11 3.29 5.07 11.50
N ALA A 12 2.74 4.81 10.32
CA ALA A 12 3.21 5.42 9.08
C ALA A 12 3.00 6.95 9.05
N VAL A 13 1.87 7.44 9.59
CA VAL A 13 1.60 8.88 9.72
C VAL A 13 2.54 9.54 10.74
N GLU A 14 2.74 8.91 11.89
CA GLU A 14 3.71 9.38 12.90
C GLU A 14 5.12 9.46 12.30
N TRP A 15 5.55 8.42 11.58
CA TRP A 15 6.83 8.45 10.86
C TRP A 15 6.88 9.61 9.88
N ALA A 16 5.87 9.78 9.01
CA ALA A 16 5.87 10.82 7.99
C ALA A 16 5.94 12.24 8.59
N THR A 17 5.30 12.46 9.73
CA THR A 17 5.23 13.76 10.41
C THR A 17 6.41 14.06 11.33
N SER A 18 7.19 13.05 11.72
CA SER A 18 8.36 13.18 12.61
C SER A 18 9.69 13.43 11.88
N GLN A 19 9.66 13.61 10.56
CA GLN A 19 10.87 13.85 9.78
C GLN A 19 11.50 15.22 10.08
N PRO A 20 12.82 15.41 9.84
CA PRO A 20 13.48 16.71 9.99
C PRO A 20 12.82 17.80 9.13
N GLU A 21 12.92 19.07 9.53
CA GLU A 21 12.21 20.19 8.89
C GLU A 21 12.45 20.35 7.38
N HIS A 22 13.58 19.87 6.86
CA HIS A 22 13.92 19.96 5.44
C HIS A 22 13.45 18.74 4.61
N VAL A 23 12.75 17.80 5.24
CA VAL A 23 12.25 16.57 4.59
C VAL A 23 10.74 16.70 4.40
N ASN A 24 10.28 16.49 3.17
CA ASN A 24 8.87 16.44 2.83
C ASN A 24 8.54 15.11 2.14
N VAL A 25 7.59 14.36 2.69
CA VAL A 25 7.12 13.10 2.09
C VAL A 25 5.96 13.40 1.16
N ASN A 26 6.17 13.22 -0.15
CA ASN A 26 5.13 13.49 -1.15
C ASN A 26 4.05 12.40 -1.19
N VAL A 27 4.46 11.13 -1.13
CA VAL A 27 3.57 9.96 -1.22
C VAL A 27 4.19 8.81 -0.41
N ILE A 28 3.34 8.07 0.30
CA ILE A 28 3.65 6.76 0.86
C ILE A 28 2.52 5.81 0.42
N GLU A 29 2.86 4.75 -0.30
CA GLU A 29 1.93 3.67 -0.66
C GLU A 29 2.29 2.42 0.15
N LEU A 30 1.30 1.85 0.84
CA LEU A 30 1.46 0.70 1.72
C LEU A 30 0.51 -0.41 1.30
N MET A 31 1.01 -1.64 1.34
CA MET A 31 0.23 -2.87 1.18
C MET A 31 0.77 -3.90 2.17
N PRO A 32 -0.08 -4.80 2.71
CA PRO A 32 0.45 -5.94 3.45
C PRO A 32 1.30 -6.81 2.51
N VAL A 33 2.34 -7.46 3.02
CA VAL A 33 3.28 -8.28 2.22
C VAL A 33 2.56 -9.35 1.40
N VAL A 34 1.41 -9.82 1.89
CA VAL A 34 0.57 -10.83 1.21
C VAL A 34 -0.26 -10.26 0.04
N GLN A 35 -0.27 -8.95 -0.18
CA GLN A 35 -1.00 -8.28 -1.27
C GLN A 35 -0.02 -7.78 -2.34
N SER A 36 -0.41 -7.97 -3.61
CA SER A 36 0.31 -7.47 -4.78
C SER A 36 -0.66 -7.13 -5.91
N PHE A 37 -0.17 -6.46 -6.94
CA PHE A 37 -0.95 -6.22 -8.15
C PHE A 37 -1.22 -7.53 -8.89
N GLY A 38 -2.47 -7.72 -9.31
CA GLY A 38 -2.87 -8.84 -10.15
C GLY A 38 -2.44 -8.67 -11.62
N ALA A 39 -2.56 -9.74 -12.40
CA ALA A 39 -2.38 -9.68 -13.84
C ALA A 39 -3.51 -8.86 -14.51
N LEU A 40 -3.21 -8.31 -15.69
CA LEU A 40 -4.22 -7.68 -16.53
C LEU A 40 -5.29 -8.72 -16.92
N PRO A 41 -6.59 -8.45 -16.67
CA PRO A 41 -7.65 -9.34 -17.11
C PRO A 41 -7.65 -9.48 -18.63
N VAL A 42 -7.74 -10.71 -19.13
CA VAL A 42 -7.86 -11.01 -20.57
C VAL A 42 -9.23 -11.64 -20.80
N ASP A 43 -10.10 -10.90 -21.48
CA ASP A 43 -11.36 -11.46 -21.98
C ASP A 43 -11.06 -12.47 -23.09
N ARG A 44 -11.68 -13.65 -23.00
CA ARG A 44 -11.50 -14.75 -23.95
C ARG A 44 -12.87 -15.20 -24.45
N PRO A 45 -13.25 -14.82 -25.68
CA PRO A 45 -14.51 -15.27 -26.28
C PRO A 45 -14.57 -16.80 -26.36
N GLY A 46 -15.58 -17.41 -25.74
CA GLY A 46 -15.80 -18.86 -25.80
C GLY A 46 -14.92 -19.72 -24.89
N SER A 47 -14.19 -19.13 -23.94
CA SER A 47 -13.82 -19.88 -22.73
C SER A 47 -15.11 -20.29 -22.01
N PRO A 48 -15.23 -21.52 -21.46
CA PRO A 48 -16.48 -21.94 -20.79
C PRO A 48 -16.89 -20.97 -19.67
#